data_AF-A0A3R7WZY6-F1
#
_entry.id   AF-A0A3R7WZY6-F1
#
_cell.length_a   1.000
_cell.length_b   1.000
_cell.length_c   1.000
_cell.angle_alpha   90.00
_cell.angle_beta   90.00
_cell.angle_gamma   90.00
#
_symmetry.space_group_name_H-M   'P 1'
#
loop_
_entity.id
_entity.type
_entity.pdbx_description
1 polymer ?
#
loop_
_entity_poly.entity_id
_entity_poly.type
_entity_poly.pdbx_seq_one_letter_code
_entity_poly.pdbx_strand_id
1 'polypeptide(L)'
;MLRQLLGLRVPVIQAPMYGVSTPALVAEVAKHGALGSYGAGVLPPADVRKDLTEIVRLVPDKRFNFNVFVETSMPSAVNDSASNWDAYDRLLQPVRAALHLEGPTVSPEVGSSTATTSFLDEHLALAQEFRPSVVSFCFGVLDRAVIRDLQAFSLVVGTATSVEEAQVLVDAGVDAIVTQGKTK
;
A
#
# COMPACT_ATOMS: atom_id res chain seq x y z
N MET A 1 -6.92 -22.32 -8.40
CA MET A 1 -6.21 -22.04 -7.13
C MET A 1 -6.71 -20.75 -6.47
N LEU A 2 -6.19 -19.54 -6.73
CA LEU A 2 -6.62 -18.31 -6.01
C LEU A 2 -8.11 -17.96 -6.15
N ARG A 3 -8.66 -18.06 -7.38
CA ARG A 3 -10.10 -17.88 -7.65
C ARG A 3 -10.99 -18.78 -6.77
N GLN A 4 -10.58 -20.03 -6.57
CA GLN A 4 -11.33 -21.00 -5.76
C GLN A 4 -11.16 -20.73 -4.27
N LEU A 5 -9.93 -20.44 -3.82
CA LEU A 5 -9.63 -20.12 -2.43
C LEU A 5 -10.44 -18.91 -1.92
N LEU A 6 -10.64 -17.90 -2.79
CA LEU A 6 -11.37 -16.68 -2.46
C LEU A 6 -12.83 -16.68 -2.96
N GLY A 7 -13.33 -17.78 -3.54
CA GLY A 7 -14.69 -17.86 -4.07
C GLY A 7 -15.04 -16.82 -5.16
N LEU A 8 -14.04 -16.36 -5.92
CA LEU A 8 -14.21 -15.37 -6.99
C LEU A 8 -14.86 -15.99 -8.23
N ARG A 9 -15.64 -15.21 -8.97
CA ARG A 9 -16.20 -15.63 -10.27
C ARG A 9 -15.18 -15.45 -11.39
N VAL A 10 -14.41 -14.37 -11.33
CA VAL A 10 -13.35 -14.06 -12.30
C VAL A 10 -11.99 -13.94 -11.59
N PRO A 11 -10.89 -14.37 -12.22
CA PRO A 11 -9.55 -14.31 -11.62
C PRO A 11 -8.93 -12.91 -11.75
N VAL A 12 -9.67 -11.88 -11.33
CA VAL A 12 -9.26 -10.47 -11.45
C VAL A 12 -9.17 -9.86 -10.06
N ILE A 13 -8.08 -9.13 -9.82
CA ILE A 13 -7.88 -8.31 -8.63
C ILE A 13 -7.76 -6.87 -9.11
N GLN A 14 -8.62 -5.97 -8.62
CA GLN A 14 -8.42 -4.55 -8.81
C GLN A 14 -7.28 -4.12 -7.88
N ALA A 15 -6.20 -3.55 -8.43
CA ALA A 15 -5.00 -3.23 -7.66
C ALA A 15 -5.28 -2.19 -6.56
N PRO A 16 -4.75 -2.36 -5.34
CA PRO A 16 -4.87 -1.35 -4.28
C PRO A 16 -4.10 -0.10 -4.71
N MET A 17 -4.79 1.04 -4.77
CA MET A 17 -4.19 2.29 -5.22
C MET A 17 -4.42 3.34 -4.14
N TYR A 18 -3.39 3.59 -3.33
CA TYR A 18 -3.41 4.66 -2.32
C TYR A 18 -3.89 5.98 -2.94
N GLY A 19 -4.89 6.62 -2.31
CA GLY A 19 -5.51 7.86 -2.78
C GLY A 19 -6.50 7.70 -3.95
N VAL A 20 -6.72 6.48 -4.47
CA VAL A 20 -7.61 6.22 -5.62
C VAL A 20 -8.64 5.13 -5.33
N SER A 21 -8.25 4.03 -4.68
CA SER A 21 -9.16 2.95 -4.34
C SER A 21 -10.09 3.35 -3.21
N THR A 22 -11.36 3.60 -3.53
CA THR A 22 -12.40 3.99 -2.57
C THR A 22 -13.21 2.79 -2.07
N PRO A 23 -13.92 2.91 -0.93
CA PRO A 23 -14.88 1.90 -0.49
C PRO A 23 -15.89 1.48 -1.56
N ALA A 24 -16.40 2.44 -2.33
CA ALA A 24 -17.34 2.19 -3.42
C ALA A 24 -16.70 1.37 -4.56
N LEU A 25 -15.45 1.66 -4.94
CA LEU A 25 -14.74 0.88 -5.96
C LEU A 25 -14.52 -0.57 -5.49
N VAL A 26 -14.06 -0.76 -4.25
CA VAL A 26 -13.85 -2.08 -3.66
C VAL A 26 -15.14 -2.90 -3.72
N ALA A 27 -16.25 -2.29 -3.31
CA ALA A 27 -17.57 -2.94 -3.31
C ALA A 27 -18.06 -3.28 -4.71
N GLU A 28 -17.92 -2.38 -5.68
CA GLU A 28 -18.42 -2.62 -7.03
C GLU A 28 -17.63 -3.73 -7.75
N VAL A 29 -16.32 -3.83 -7.48
CA VAL A 29 -15.48 -4.94 -7.97
C VAL A 29 -15.91 -6.27 -7.34
N ALA A 30 -16.11 -6.29 -6.01
CA ALA A 30 -16.56 -7.49 -5.29
C ALA A 30 -17.92 -7.98 -5.79
N LYS A 31 -18.87 -7.06 -6.00
CA LYS A 31 -20.19 -7.34 -6.58
C LYS A 31 -20.11 -8.00 -7.96
N HIS A 32 -19.13 -7.64 -8.78
CA HIS A 32 -18.89 -8.27 -10.09
C HIS A 32 -18.09 -9.59 -10.02
N GLY A 33 -17.78 -10.06 -8.82
CA GLY A 33 -17.14 -11.36 -8.58
C GLY A 33 -15.63 -11.37 -8.82
N ALA A 34 -15.00 -10.19 -8.87
CA ALA A 34 -13.56 -9.99 -8.78
C ALA A 34 -13.18 -9.64 -7.33
N LEU A 35 -11.89 -9.52 -7.03
CA LEU A 35 -11.42 -9.07 -5.72
C LEU A 35 -11.18 -7.55 -5.75
N GLY A 36 -11.99 -6.80 -4.99
CA GLY A 36 -11.74 -5.38 -4.74
C GLY A 36 -10.59 -5.21 -3.75
N SER A 37 -9.75 -4.18 -3.91
CA SER A 37 -8.63 -3.92 -3.01
C SER A 37 -8.59 -2.47 -2.55
N TYR A 38 -8.40 -2.28 -1.24
CA TYR A 38 -8.19 -0.98 -0.62
C TYR A 38 -6.70 -0.79 -0.28
N GLY A 39 -6.08 0.28 -0.79
CA GLY A 39 -4.70 0.65 -0.46
C GLY A 39 -4.64 1.67 0.67
N ALA A 40 -4.14 1.26 1.83
CA ALA A 40 -3.92 2.16 2.97
C ALA A 40 -2.75 3.12 2.72
N GLY A 41 -1.68 2.63 2.09
CA GLY A 41 -0.45 3.39 1.86
C GLY A 41 0.05 4.05 3.14
N VAL A 42 0.12 5.39 3.12
CA VAL A 42 0.52 6.22 4.27
C VAL A 42 -0.65 7.01 4.87
N LEU A 43 -1.90 6.58 4.61
CA LEU A 43 -3.08 7.23 5.17
C LEU A 43 -3.09 7.12 6.71
N PRO A 44 -3.51 8.19 7.43
CA PRO A 44 -3.72 8.14 8.85
C PRO A 44 -4.65 6.98 9.27
N PRO A 45 -4.37 6.26 10.37
CA PRO A 45 -5.20 5.12 10.80
C PRO A 45 -6.68 5.45 11.02
N ALA A 46 -6.99 6.70 11.41
CA ALA A 46 -8.37 7.15 11.59
C ALA A 46 -9.15 7.17 10.26
N ASP A 47 -8.52 7.62 9.17
CA ASP A 47 -9.12 7.65 7.84
C ASP A 47 -9.28 6.23 7.29
N VAL A 48 -8.25 5.39 7.45
CA VAL A 48 -8.31 3.97 7.07
C VAL A 48 -9.42 3.24 7.81
N ARG A 49 -9.59 3.46 9.12
CA ARG A 49 -10.68 2.87 9.91
C ARG A 49 -12.06 3.27 9.39
N LYS A 50 -12.25 4.55 9.04
CA LYS A 50 -13.50 5.04 8.48
C LYS A 50 -13.83 4.32 7.17
N ASP A 51 -12.86 4.21 6.28
CA ASP A 51 -13.05 3.58 4.97
C ASP A 51 -13.25 2.07 5.10
N LEU A 52 -12.51 1.38 5.98
CA LEU A 52 -12.73 -0.04 6.28
C LEU A 52 -14.12 -0.31 6.87
N THR A 53 -14.62 0.60 7.71
CA THR A 53 -16.00 0.53 8.25
C THR A 53 -17.03 0.61 7.14
N GLU A 54 -16.82 1.48 6.15
CA GLU A 54 -17.69 1.55 4.99
C GLU A 54 -17.57 0.31 4.09
N ILE A 55 -16.36 -0.18 3.85
CA ILE A 55 -16.11 -1.39 3.04
C ILE A 55 -16.83 -2.59 3.65
N VAL A 56 -16.70 -2.86 4.95
CA VAL A 56 -17.36 -4.03 5.55
C VAL A 56 -18.88 -3.92 5.56
N ARG A 57 -19.43 -2.70 5.52
CA ARG A 57 -20.87 -2.47 5.33
C ARG A 57 -21.31 -2.80 3.90
N LEU A 58 -20.50 -2.43 2.90
CA LEU A 58 -20.79 -2.64 1.49
C LEU A 58 -20.43 -4.07 1.00
N VAL A 59 -19.49 -4.74 1.68
CA VAL A 59 -18.98 -6.07 1.37
C VAL A 59 -19.07 -6.95 2.64
N PRO A 60 -20.28 -7.42 3.01
CA PRO A 60 -20.51 -8.05 4.32
C PRO A 60 -19.78 -9.39 4.52
N ASP A 61 -19.45 -10.09 3.44
CA ASP A 61 -18.66 -11.33 3.49
C ASP A 61 -17.15 -11.04 3.58
N LYS A 62 -16.76 -9.76 3.66
CA LYS A 62 -15.38 -9.27 3.82
C LYS A 62 -14.43 -9.76 2.73
N ARG A 63 -14.96 -10.05 1.54
CA ARG A 63 -14.19 -10.51 0.39
C ARG A 63 -13.53 -9.35 -0.35
N PHE A 64 -12.60 -8.71 0.33
CA PHE A 64 -11.75 -7.68 -0.22
C PHE A 64 -10.30 -7.87 0.25
N ASN A 65 -9.39 -7.22 -0.47
CA ASN A 65 -7.99 -7.12 -0.12
C ASN A 65 -7.72 -5.80 0.61
N PHE A 66 -7.01 -5.87 1.73
CA PHE A 66 -6.48 -4.71 2.43
C PHE A 66 -4.97 -4.66 2.25
N ASN A 67 -4.46 -3.57 1.67
CA ASN A 67 -3.05 -3.42 1.34
C ASN A 67 -2.35 -2.39 2.23
N VAL A 68 -1.17 -2.76 2.73
CA VAL A 68 -0.33 -1.94 3.62
C VAL A 68 1.09 -1.82 3.06
N PHE A 69 1.82 -0.76 3.43
CA PHE A 69 3.23 -0.60 3.08
C PHE A 69 4.10 -1.06 4.24
N VAL A 70 5.10 -1.92 3.98
CA VAL A 70 6.02 -2.41 5.03
C VAL A 70 7.05 -1.34 5.37
N GLU A 71 7.77 -0.85 4.37
CA GLU A 71 8.66 0.30 4.51
C GLU A 71 8.00 1.54 3.90
N THR A 72 7.94 2.62 4.67
CA THR A 72 7.56 3.96 4.21
C THR A 72 8.75 4.92 4.14
N SER A 73 9.94 4.44 4.52
CA SER A 73 11.19 5.19 4.43
C SER A 73 11.63 5.29 2.97
N MET A 74 11.48 6.48 2.40
CA MET A 74 12.06 6.83 1.11
C MET A 74 13.61 6.70 1.14
N PRO A 75 14.28 6.50 -0.01
CA PRO A 75 15.71 6.21 -0.05
C PRO A 75 16.56 7.31 0.61
N SER A 76 17.12 6.96 1.77
CA SER A 76 18.21 7.57 2.54
C SER A 76 18.16 9.09 2.79
N ALA A 77 18.36 9.46 4.06
CA ALA A 77 18.68 10.82 4.49
C ALA A 77 19.87 11.47 3.75
N VAL A 78 20.63 10.71 2.93
CA VAL A 78 21.74 11.22 2.10
C VAL A 78 21.26 12.22 1.05
N ASN A 79 20.04 12.05 0.52
CA ASN A 79 19.49 12.99 -0.46
C ASN A 79 18.72 14.15 0.17
N ASP A 80 18.44 14.08 1.48
CA ASP A 80 17.68 15.07 2.24
C ASP A 80 18.61 16.12 2.87
N SER A 81 19.31 16.88 2.02
CA SER A 81 20.23 17.94 2.43
C SER A 81 19.83 19.29 1.83
N ALA A 82 20.16 20.39 2.52
CA ALA A 82 19.85 21.75 2.03
C ALA A 82 20.38 21.97 0.62
N SER A 83 21.62 21.53 0.34
CA SER A 83 22.24 21.68 -0.97
C SER A 83 21.52 20.91 -2.08
N ASN A 84 20.96 19.73 -1.77
CA ASN A 84 20.17 18.96 -2.72
C ASN A 84 18.81 19.61 -2.95
N TRP A 85 18.16 20.10 -1.89
CA TRP A 85 16.91 20.86 -2.01
C TRP A 85 17.06 22.12 -2.85
N ASP A 86 18.14 22.88 -2.68
CA ASP A 86 18.47 24.02 -3.54
C ASP A 86 18.69 23.60 -5.00
N ALA A 87 19.32 22.44 -5.23
CA ALA A 87 19.53 21.91 -6.57
C ALA A 87 18.20 21.49 -7.23
N TYR A 88 17.31 20.83 -6.50
CA TYR A 88 15.96 20.50 -6.96
C TYR A 88 15.16 21.76 -7.26
N ASP A 89 15.26 22.79 -6.42
CA ASP A 89 14.58 24.06 -6.64
C ASP A 89 15.00 24.71 -7.95
N ARG A 90 16.32 24.82 -8.17
CA ARG A 90 16.88 25.37 -9.43
C ARG A 90 16.41 24.60 -10.66
N LEU A 91 16.34 23.27 -10.59
CA LEU A 91 15.83 22.44 -11.69
C LEU A 91 14.36 22.70 -12.00
N LEU A 92 13.55 23.08 -11.00
CA LEU A 92 12.12 23.35 -11.16
C LEU A 92 11.80 24.79 -11.61
N GLN A 93 12.77 25.72 -11.52
CA GLN A 93 12.58 27.13 -11.89
C GLN A 93 11.96 27.34 -13.29
N PRO A 94 12.40 26.64 -14.37
CA PRO A 94 11.79 26.80 -15.70
C PRO A 94 10.31 26.42 -15.73
N VAL A 95 9.93 25.37 -14.99
CA VAL A 95 8.54 24.91 -14.90
C VAL A 95 7.69 25.91 -14.12
N ARG A 96 8.22 26.43 -13.00
CA ARG A 96 7.52 27.45 -12.20
C ARG A 96 7.33 28.74 -12.97
N ALA A 97 8.35 29.20 -13.68
CA ALA A 97 8.25 30.39 -14.53
C ALA A 97 7.20 30.22 -15.63
N ALA A 98 7.17 29.06 -16.30
CA ALA A 98 6.19 28.75 -17.33
C ALA A 98 4.74 28.70 -16.80
N LEU A 99 4.56 28.31 -15.53
CA LEU A 99 3.26 28.22 -14.86
C LEU A 99 2.92 29.47 -14.02
N HIS A 100 3.76 30.51 -14.03
CA HIS A 100 3.63 31.71 -13.20
C HIS A 100 3.51 31.41 -11.68
N LEU A 101 4.26 30.41 -11.21
CA LEU A 101 4.33 30.04 -9.79
C LEU A 101 5.48 30.80 -9.11
N GLU A 102 5.22 31.40 -7.95
CA GLU A 102 6.22 32.13 -7.16
C GLU A 102 7.02 31.20 -6.23
N GLY A 103 8.35 31.42 -6.17
CA GLY A 103 9.27 30.88 -5.16
C GLY A 103 9.31 29.35 -5.02
N PRO A 104 10.20 28.79 -4.17
CA PRO A 104 9.87 27.63 -3.36
C PRO A 104 8.98 28.07 -2.20
N THR A 105 7.82 27.44 -2.06
CA THR A 105 6.91 27.70 -0.93
C THR A 105 7.41 27.10 0.39
N VAL A 106 8.35 26.16 0.34
CA VAL A 106 8.94 25.48 1.51
C VAL A 106 10.37 25.06 1.17
N SER A 107 11.38 25.54 1.89
CA SER A 107 12.57 24.72 2.12
C SER A 107 12.15 23.72 3.19
N PRO A 108 12.07 22.42 2.91
CA PRO A 108 11.81 21.46 3.97
C PRO A 108 12.90 21.68 5.02
N GLU A 109 12.50 21.86 6.27
CA GLU A 109 13.44 21.95 7.37
C GLU A 109 14.33 20.71 7.28
N VAL A 110 15.61 20.90 6.93
CA VAL A 110 16.55 19.79 6.82
C VAL A 110 16.70 19.21 8.22
N GLY A 111 16.12 18.03 8.44
CA GLY A 111 16.01 17.40 9.75
C GLY A 111 14.60 17.32 10.33
N SER A 112 13.63 18.11 9.82
CA SER A 112 12.21 17.79 9.98
C SER A 112 11.87 16.79 8.90
N SER A 113 12.32 15.57 9.14
CA SER A 113 11.87 14.42 8.39
C SER A 113 10.34 14.46 8.41
N THR A 114 9.73 14.90 7.31
CA THR A 114 8.47 14.34 6.86
C THR A 114 8.75 12.91 6.42
N ALA A 115 9.39 12.10 7.30
CA ALA A 115 9.23 10.67 7.23
C ALA A 115 7.72 10.52 7.22
N THR A 116 7.21 10.08 6.07
CA THR A 116 5.90 9.48 5.98
C THR A 116 5.83 8.51 7.14
N THR A 117 5.13 8.93 8.20
CA THR A 117 5.07 8.17 9.44
C THR A 117 4.57 6.80 9.03
N SER A 118 5.40 5.79 9.26
CA SER A 118 4.95 4.42 9.03
C SER A 118 3.80 4.20 10.01
N PHE A 119 2.64 3.85 9.48
CA PHE A 119 1.47 3.44 10.26
C PHE A 119 1.29 1.93 10.18
N LEU A 120 2.37 1.19 9.92
CA LEU A 120 2.30 -0.25 9.67
C LEU A 120 1.63 -0.99 10.83
N ASP A 121 2.08 -0.74 12.07
CA ASP A 121 1.53 -1.42 13.24
C ASP A 121 0.04 -1.12 13.44
N GLU A 122 -0.37 0.14 13.27
CA GLU A 122 -1.77 0.54 13.35
C GLU A 122 -2.61 -0.03 12.21
N HIS A 123 -2.07 -0.08 10.99
CA HIS A 123 -2.74 -0.71 9.85
C HIS A 123 -2.87 -2.22 10.07
N LEU A 124 -1.86 -2.91 10.61
CA LEU A 124 -1.94 -4.32 10.97
C LEU A 124 -2.99 -4.56 12.07
N ALA A 125 -3.08 -3.68 13.06
CA ALA A 125 -4.14 -3.73 14.06
C ALA A 125 -5.54 -3.57 13.44
N LEU A 126 -5.70 -2.70 12.44
CA LEU A 126 -6.94 -2.57 11.67
C LEU A 126 -7.21 -3.83 10.82
N ALA A 127 -6.20 -4.47 10.25
CA ALA A 127 -6.38 -5.75 9.55
C ALA A 127 -6.94 -6.82 10.50
N GLN A 128 -6.39 -6.92 11.71
CA GLN A 128 -6.86 -7.82 12.77
C GLN A 128 -8.31 -7.53 13.20
N GLU A 129 -8.68 -6.25 13.29
CA GLU A 129 -10.02 -5.81 13.67
C GLU A 129 -11.06 -6.11 12.58
N PHE A 130 -10.78 -5.69 11.34
CA PHE A 130 -11.74 -5.76 10.24
C PHE A 130 -11.76 -7.13 9.55
N ARG A 131 -10.66 -7.89 9.61
CA ARG A 131 -10.52 -9.27 9.10
C ARG A 131 -10.89 -9.41 7.62
N PRO A 132 -10.21 -8.71 6.69
CA PRO A 132 -10.41 -8.89 5.25
C PRO A 132 -10.05 -10.32 4.82
N SER A 133 -10.55 -10.79 3.67
CA SER A 133 -10.17 -12.12 3.16
C SER A 133 -8.72 -12.18 2.67
N VAL A 134 -8.15 -11.03 2.31
CA VAL A 134 -6.75 -10.91 1.88
C VAL A 134 -6.11 -9.71 2.56
N VAL A 135 -4.90 -9.91 3.09
CA VAL A 135 -3.99 -8.83 3.46
C VAL A 135 -2.81 -8.88 2.50
N SER A 136 -2.55 -7.79 1.80
CA SER A 136 -1.39 -7.69 0.92
C SER A 136 -0.43 -6.61 1.38
N PHE A 137 0.83 -6.74 0.99
CA PHE A 137 1.85 -5.75 1.31
C PHE A 137 2.86 -5.55 0.17
N CYS A 138 3.51 -4.39 0.18
CA CYS A 138 4.61 -4.06 -0.72
C CYS A 138 5.69 -3.23 -0.01
N PHE A 139 6.83 -3.04 -0.70
CA PHE A 139 8.01 -2.31 -0.21
C PHE A 139 8.68 -2.96 1.00
N GLY A 140 8.93 -4.27 0.93
CA GLY A 140 9.62 -5.01 1.99
C GLY A 140 8.92 -6.32 2.33
N VAL A 141 9.34 -6.91 3.45
CA VAL A 141 8.84 -8.19 3.94
C VAL A 141 8.40 -8.05 5.40
N LEU A 142 7.22 -8.57 5.72
CA LEU A 142 6.75 -8.67 7.10
C LEU A 142 7.48 -9.80 7.83
N ASP A 143 7.66 -9.65 9.14
CA ASP A 143 8.17 -10.73 9.98
C ASP A 143 7.29 -11.98 9.87
N ARG A 144 7.93 -13.16 9.87
CA ARG A 144 7.24 -14.46 9.77
C ARG A 144 6.16 -14.64 10.85
N ALA A 145 6.39 -14.11 12.05
CA ALA A 145 5.40 -14.16 13.13
C ALA A 145 4.14 -13.34 12.79
N VAL A 146 4.32 -12.13 12.23
CA VAL A 146 3.22 -11.27 11.77
C VAL A 146 2.46 -11.94 10.63
N ILE A 147 3.18 -12.50 9.64
CA ILE A 147 2.56 -13.26 8.54
C ILE A 147 1.67 -14.38 9.08
N ARG A 148 2.19 -15.20 10.01
CA ARG A 148 1.43 -16.30 10.62
C ARG A 148 0.19 -15.80 11.36
N ASP A 149 0.29 -14.69 12.09
CA ASP A 149 -0.82 -14.14 12.86
C ASP A 149 -1.93 -13.61 11.92
N LEU A 150 -1.56 -12.99 10.80
CA LEU A 150 -2.49 -12.61 9.72
C LEU A 150 -3.13 -13.83 9.04
N GLN A 151 -2.35 -14.90 8.82
CA GLN A 151 -2.82 -16.16 8.21
C GLN A 151 -3.89 -16.87 9.02
N ALA A 152 -4.07 -16.53 10.31
CA ALA A 152 -5.17 -17.03 11.11
C ALA A 152 -6.55 -16.55 10.61
N PHE A 153 -6.60 -15.57 9.70
CA PHE A 153 -7.86 -14.99 9.22
C PHE A 153 -7.88 -14.44 7.79
N SER A 154 -6.72 -14.28 7.16
CA SER A 154 -6.60 -13.78 5.78
C SER A 154 -5.60 -14.61 5.00
N LEU A 155 -5.70 -14.60 3.67
CA LEU A 155 -4.54 -14.92 2.84
C LEU A 155 -3.56 -13.75 2.87
N VAL A 156 -2.28 -14.04 3.04
CA VAL A 156 -1.21 -13.05 3.10
C VAL A 156 -0.45 -13.03 1.77
N VAL A 157 -0.36 -11.85 1.15
CA VAL A 157 0.16 -11.70 -0.22
C VAL A 157 1.24 -10.63 -0.30
N GLY A 158 2.46 -11.00 -0.65
CA GLY A 158 3.55 -10.05 -0.85
C GLY A 158 3.71 -9.64 -2.31
N THR A 159 4.26 -8.44 -2.55
CA THR A 159 4.63 -7.97 -3.90
C THR A 159 6.12 -8.16 -4.14
N ALA A 160 6.51 -8.69 -5.29
CA ALA A 160 7.89 -8.82 -5.73
C ALA A 160 8.09 -8.27 -7.14
N THR A 161 9.23 -7.64 -7.36
CA THR A 161 9.69 -7.07 -8.65
C THR A 161 10.84 -7.87 -9.27
N SER A 162 11.42 -8.79 -8.50
CA SER A 162 12.51 -9.68 -8.90
C SER A 162 12.31 -11.11 -8.39
N VAL A 163 13.13 -12.05 -8.89
CA VAL A 163 13.11 -13.45 -8.42
C VAL A 163 13.65 -13.52 -6.99
N GLU A 164 14.65 -12.71 -6.68
CA GLU A 164 15.27 -12.62 -5.36
C GLU A 164 14.27 -12.15 -4.30
N GLU A 165 13.49 -11.11 -4.61
CA GLU A 165 12.40 -10.65 -3.73
C GLU A 165 11.31 -11.72 -3.58
N ALA A 166 10.95 -12.40 -4.68
CA ALA A 166 9.97 -13.49 -4.62
C ALA A 166 10.46 -14.64 -3.72
N GLN A 167 11.75 -14.99 -3.76
CA GLN A 167 12.33 -16.01 -2.89
C GLN A 167 12.27 -15.59 -1.42
N VAL A 168 12.58 -14.33 -1.10
CA VAL A 168 12.45 -13.80 0.27
C VAL A 168 11.01 -13.92 0.78
N LEU A 169 10.00 -13.66 -0.06
CA LEU A 169 8.60 -13.82 0.31
C LEU A 169 8.20 -15.28 0.53
N VAL A 170 8.69 -16.21 -0.30
CA VAL A 170 8.52 -17.66 -0.08
C VAL A 170 9.13 -18.07 1.25
N ASP A 171 10.36 -17.61 1.52
CA ASP A 171 11.08 -17.90 2.76
C ASP A 171 10.46 -17.21 3.98
N ALA A 172 9.67 -16.15 3.79
CA ALA A 172 8.86 -15.55 4.86
C ALA A 172 7.56 -16.33 5.12
N GLY A 173 7.05 -17.05 4.11
CA GLY A 173 5.89 -17.93 4.22
C GLY A 173 4.56 -17.31 3.78
N VAL A 174 4.57 -16.38 2.82
CA VAL A 174 3.32 -15.82 2.25
C VAL A 174 2.51 -16.88 1.49
N ASP A 175 1.20 -16.69 1.40
CA ASP A 175 0.29 -17.60 0.67
C ASP A 175 0.35 -17.40 -0.85
N ALA A 176 0.65 -16.18 -1.30
CA ALA A 176 0.81 -15.85 -2.70
C ALA A 176 1.74 -14.65 -2.91
N ILE A 177 2.22 -14.50 -4.15
CA ILE A 177 3.09 -13.41 -4.59
C ILE A 177 2.44 -12.69 -5.76
N VAL A 178 2.34 -11.37 -5.68
CA VAL A 178 2.05 -10.50 -6.83
C VAL A 178 3.37 -10.15 -7.50
N THR A 179 3.53 -10.58 -8.75
CA THR A 179 4.70 -10.26 -9.57
C THR A 179 4.47 -8.93 -10.30
N GLN A 180 5.07 -7.85 -9.79
CA GLN A 180 4.99 -6.54 -10.41
C GLN A 180 6.08 -6.41 -11.47
N GLY A 181 5.67 -6.52 -12.74
CA GLY A 181 6.57 -6.34 -13.87
C GLY A 181 7.07 -4.90 -14.01
N LYS A 182 8.26 -4.74 -14.59
CA LYS A 182 8.74 -3.43 -15.04
C LYS A 182 7.97 -3.00 -16.29
N THR A 183 7.66 -1.71 -16.41
CA THR A 183 7.29 -1.12 -17.70
C THR A 183 8.46 -1.32 -18.66
N LYS A 184 8.19 -1.91 -19.83
CA LYS A 184 9.15 -2.02 -20.92
C LYS A 184 9.49 -0.66 -21.50
#